data_AF-K1UZU5-F1
#
_entry.id   AF-K1UZU5-F1
#
_cell.length_a   1.000
_cell.length_b   1.000
_cell.length_c   1.000
_cell.angle_alpha   90.00
_cell.angle_beta   90.00
_cell.angle_gamma   90.00
#
_symmetry.space_group_name_H-M   'P 1'
#
loop_
_entity.id
_entity.type
_entity.pdbx_description
1 polymer ?
#
loop_
_entity_poly.entity_id
_entity_poly.type
_entity_poly.pdbx_seq_one_letter_code
_entity_poly.pdbx_strand_id
1 'polypeptide(L)'
;MPLWLISLIAYRELTKALRCATDEKKFNALEWIGFVGVTAYYATLFFTRDHTLLLMCIVGLFMAEMFCYVALFPKYEASQVMAAVFSFLYAPVLLSFVYLTRECETGIYLVWLILISSWGCDTCAYVVGKLIGKKHIFPELSPHKSLEGCIGGVAGAALIGGLYAHFFVEAAFPDQIITWTIAFICAAGAVMS
;
A
#
# COMPACT_ATOMS: atom_id res chain seq x y z
N MET A 1 14.49 -8.21 -5.07
CA MET A 1 14.35 -9.57 -4.52
C MET A 1 13.48 -9.65 -3.25
N PRO A 2 13.75 -8.92 -2.13
CA PRO A 2 12.91 -9.05 -0.93
C PRO A 2 11.46 -8.57 -1.14
N LEU A 3 11.29 -7.47 -1.87
CA LEU A 3 9.96 -6.88 -2.10
C LEU A 3 9.04 -7.79 -2.93
N TRP A 4 9.60 -8.52 -3.90
CA TRP A 4 8.87 -9.53 -4.67
C TRP A 4 8.33 -10.68 -3.78
N LEU A 5 9.16 -11.22 -2.88
CA LEU A 5 8.72 -12.26 -1.94
C LEU A 5 7.61 -11.76 -1.02
N ILE A 6 7.77 -10.54 -0.49
CA ILE A 6 6.74 -9.90 0.35
C ILE A 6 5.44 -9.73 -0.44
N SER A 7 5.51 -9.31 -1.70
CA SER A 7 4.32 -9.15 -2.55
C SER A 7 3.62 -10.48 -2.87
N LEU A 8 4.36 -11.58 -3.06
CA LEU A 8 3.74 -12.91 -3.23
C LEU A 8 3.01 -13.36 -1.96
N ILE A 9 3.63 -13.16 -0.79
CA ILE A 9 3.02 -13.50 0.50
C ILE A 9 1.78 -12.62 0.73
N ALA A 10 1.91 -11.30 0.53
CA ALA A 10 0.81 -10.36 0.71
C ALA A 10 -0.36 -10.63 -0.24
N TYR A 11 -0.08 -10.97 -1.51
CA TYR A 11 -1.11 -11.41 -2.46
C TYR A 11 -1.89 -12.61 -1.92
N ARG A 12 -1.18 -13.64 -1.44
CA ARG A 12 -1.80 -14.86 -0.91
C ARG A 12 -2.64 -14.61 0.34
N GLU A 13 -2.13 -13.81 1.27
CA GLU A 13 -2.88 -13.52 2.50
C GLU A 13 -4.14 -12.69 2.20
N LEU A 14 -4.09 -11.82 1.20
CA LEU A 14 -5.24 -11.02 0.77
C LEU A 14 -6.27 -11.85 -0.01
N THR A 15 -5.85 -12.78 -0.88
CA THR A 15 -6.78 -13.69 -1.57
C THR A 15 -7.50 -14.62 -0.60
N LYS A 16 -6.82 -15.07 0.46
CA LYS A 16 -7.44 -15.82 1.56
C LYS A 16 -8.43 -14.97 2.35
N ALA A 17 -8.04 -13.75 2.74
CA ALA A 17 -8.92 -12.85 3.50
C ALA A 17 -10.21 -12.52 2.74
N LEU A 18 -10.12 -12.39 1.41
CA LEU A 18 -11.25 -12.11 0.53
C LEU A 18 -12.00 -13.37 0.06
N ARG A 19 -11.69 -14.55 0.64
CA ARG A 19 -12.34 -15.84 0.33
C ARG A 19 -12.27 -16.24 -1.16
N CYS A 20 -11.24 -15.79 -1.86
CA CYS A 20 -10.94 -16.32 -3.20
C CYS A 20 -10.47 -17.78 -3.08
N ALA A 21 -9.63 -18.08 -2.09
CA ALA A 21 -9.22 -19.44 -1.75
C ALA A 21 -10.29 -20.13 -0.89
N THR A 22 -10.92 -21.17 -1.42
CA THR A 22 -11.92 -21.97 -0.69
C THR A 22 -11.31 -23.05 0.21
N ASP A 23 -10.02 -23.37 0.04
CA ASP A 23 -9.36 -24.48 0.72
C ASP A 23 -7.93 -24.07 1.13
N GLU A 24 -7.63 -24.04 2.43
CA GLU A 24 -6.37 -23.47 2.96
C GLU A 24 -5.10 -24.17 2.44
N LYS A 25 -5.24 -25.42 1.99
CA LYS A 25 -4.11 -26.28 1.59
C LYS A 25 -3.86 -26.34 0.09
N LYS A 26 -4.79 -25.92 -0.76
CA LYS A 26 -4.67 -26.05 -2.23
C LYS A 26 -4.87 -24.71 -2.92
N PHE A 27 -3.91 -24.36 -3.76
CA PHE A 27 -3.99 -23.20 -4.64
C PHE A 27 -5.02 -23.43 -5.74
N ASN A 28 -5.91 -22.47 -5.93
CA ASN A 28 -6.87 -22.48 -7.03
C ASN A 28 -6.24 -21.91 -8.32
N ALA A 29 -6.94 -21.99 -9.46
CA ALA A 29 -6.42 -21.52 -10.74
C ALA A 29 -6.20 -19.99 -10.78
N LEU A 30 -7.07 -19.22 -10.13
CA LEU A 30 -6.96 -17.75 -10.05
C LEU A 30 -5.71 -17.33 -9.28
N GLU A 31 -5.44 -17.98 -8.14
CA GLU A 31 -4.23 -17.74 -7.34
C GLU A 31 -2.96 -18.04 -8.12
N TRP A 32 -2.93 -19.13 -8.91
CA TRP A 32 -1.79 -19.44 -9.78
C TRP A 32 -1.58 -18.38 -10.86
N ILE A 33 -2.65 -17.93 -11.51
CA ILE A 33 -2.59 -16.83 -12.48
C ILE A 33 -2.05 -15.57 -11.80
N GLY A 34 -2.53 -15.27 -10.60
CA GLY A 34 -2.05 -14.20 -9.75
C GLY A 34 -0.56 -14.28 -9.45
N PHE A 35 -0.06 -15.42 -8.96
CA PHE A 35 1.36 -15.60 -8.66
C PHE A 35 2.25 -15.43 -9.90
N VAL A 36 1.82 -15.95 -11.04
CA VAL A 36 2.51 -15.75 -12.32
C VAL A 36 2.48 -14.27 -12.70
N GLY A 37 1.34 -13.60 -12.57
CA GLY A 37 1.22 -12.16 -12.85
C GLY A 37 2.05 -11.28 -11.91
N VAL A 38 2.13 -11.58 -10.61
CA VAL A 38 3.03 -10.90 -9.65
C VAL A 38 4.47 -11.08 -10.09
N THR A 39 4.86 -12.30 -10.45
CA THR A 39 6.23 -12.58 -10.87
C THR A 39 6.57 -11.87 -12.18
N ALA A 40 5.66 -11.90 -13.16
CA ALA A 40 5.83 -11.18 -14.43
C ALA A 40 5.91 -9.67 -14.20
N TYR A 41 5.03 -9.10 -13.38
CA TYR A 41 5.01 -7.66 -13.06
C TYR A 41 6.33 -7.23 -12.41
N TYR A 42 6.80 -7.97 -11.39
CA TYR A 42 8.07 -7.67 -10.73
C TYR A 42 9.28 -7.92 -11.63
N ALA A 43 9.25 -8.92 -12.51
CA ALA A 43 10.31 -9.11 -13.50
C ALA A 43 10.40 -7.89 -14.43
N THR A 44 9.27 -7.45 -15.01
CA THR A 44 9.20 -6.22 -15.83
C THR A 44 9.69 -5.00 -15.08
N LEU A 45 9.32 -4.87 -13.79
CA LEU A 45 9.77 -3.79 -12.91
C LEU A 45 11.29 -3.81 -12.69
N PHE A 46 11.92 -4.98 -12.57
CA PHE A 46 13.36 -5.07 -12.35
C PHE A 46 14.17 -4.87 -13.63
N PHE A 47 13.72 -5.40 -14.77
CA PHE A 47 14.51 -5.42 -16.00
C PHE A 47 14.30 -4.20 -16.90
N THR A 48 13.05 -3.77 -17.09
CA THR A 48 12.73 -2.73 -18.09
C THR A 48 12.27 -1.43 -17.44
N ARG A 49 11.51 -1.51 -16.35
CA ARG A 49 10.86 -0.35 -15.68
C ARG A 49 9.95 0.47 -16.60
N ASP A 50 9.59 -0.08 -17.75
CA ASP A 50 8.72 0.56 -18.71
C ASP A 50 7.28 0.56 -18.18
N HIS A 51 6.73 1.76 -17.99
CA HIS A 51 5.38 1.96 -17.48
C HIS A 51 4.31 1.35 -18.40
N THR A 52 4.54 1.32 -19.71
CA THR A 52 3.63 0.68 -20.66
C THR A 52 3.61 -0.83 -20.46
N LEU A 53 4.76 -1.47 -20.27
CA LEU A 53 4.82 -2.91 -19.99
C LEU A 53 4.23 -3.28 -18.63
N LEU A 54 4.44 -2.44 -17.60
CA LEU A 54 3.81 -2.63 -16.29
C LEU A 54 2.28 -2.56 -16.38
N LEU A 55 1.75 -1.61 -17.16
CA LEU A 55 0.31 -1.53 -17.45
C LEU A 55 -0.18 -2.76 -18.21
N MET A 56 0.58 -3.24 -19.21
CA MET A 56 0.26 -4.47 -19.93
C MET A 56 0.24 -5.70 -19.02
N CYS A 57 1.10 -5.79 -18.00
CA CYS A 57 1.04 -6.86 -17.01
C CYS A 57 -0.26 -6.80 -16.19
N ILE A 58 -0.71 -5.60 -15.79
CA ILE A 58 -1.97 -5.41 -15.06
C ILE A 58 -3.16 -5.82 -15.92
N VAL A 59 -3.26 -5.29 -17.14
CA VAL A 59 -4.35 -5.63 -18.07
C VAL A 59 -4.30 -7.11 -18.44
N GLY A 60 -3.11 -7.67 -18.68
CA GLY A 60 -2.91 -9.07 -19.01
C GLY A 60 -3.37 -10.01 -17.89
N LEU A 61 -3.07 -9.70 -16.63
CA LEU A 61 -3.58 -10.48 -15.49
C LEU A 61 -5.11 -10.41 -15.43
N PHE A 62 -5.70 -9.22 -15.56
CA PHE A 62 -7.16 -9.07 -15.57
C PHE A 62 -7.81 -9.90 -16.68
N MET A 63 -7.25 -9.88 -17.89
CA MET A 63 -7.74 -10.68 -19.01
C MET A 63 -7.56 -12.19 -18.78
N ALA A 64 -6.45 -12.62 -18.17
CA ALA A 64 -6.21 -14.02 -17.85
C ALA A 64 -7.18 -14.55 -16.78
N GLU A 65 -7.41 -13.77 -15.73
CA GLU A 65 -8.43 -14.01 -14.70
C GLU A 65 -9.83 -14.15 -15.32
N MET A 66 -10.18 -13.25 -16.25
CA MET A 66 -11.48 -13.28 -16.90
C MET A 66 -11.64 -14.43 -17.88
N PHE A 67 -10.59 -14.78 -18.61
CA PHE A 67 -10.59 -15.97 -19.45
C PHE A 67 -10.75 -17.24 -18.61
N CYS A 68 -10.05 -17.35 -17.48
CA CYS A 68 -10.15 -18.46 -16.55
C CYS A 68 -11.58 -18.62 -15.99
N TYR A 69 -12.22 -17.50 -15.63
CA TYR A 69 -13.61 -17.47 -15.18
C TYR A 69 -14.57 -18.05 -16.23
N VAL A 70 -14.46 -17.60 -17.49
CA VAL A 70 -15.33 -18.07 -18.58
C VAL A 70 -15.05 -19.54 -18.93
N ALA A 71 -13.78 -19.92 -19.04
CA ALA A 71 -13.38 -21.27 -19.45
C ALA A 71 -13.74 -22.34 -18.42
N LEU A 72 -13.79 -21.97 -17.14
CA LEU A 72 -14.11 -22.89 -16.04
C LEU A 72 -15.51 -22.66 -15.47
N PHE A 73 -16.37 -21.89 -16.15
CA PHE A 73 -17.73 -21.65 -15.69
C PHE A 73 -18.51 -22.98 -15.56
N PRO A 74 -19.26 -23.22 -14.45
CA PRO A 74 -19.60 -22.30 -13.35
C PRO A 74 -18.73 -22.49 -12.08
N LYS A 75 -17.51 -23.00 -12.19
CA LYS A 75 -16.65 -23.35 -11.04
C LYS A 75 -16.26 -22.15 -10.16
N TYR A 76 -16.12 -20.97 -10.76
CA TYR A 76 -15.74 -19.73 -10.07
C TYR A 76 -16.86 -18.72 -10.11
N GLU A 77 -17.00 -17.95 -9.01
CA GLU A 77 -17.89 -16.79 -8.95
C GLU A 77 -17.16 -15.50 -9.34
N ALA A 78 -17.90 -14.51 -9.84
CA ALA A 78 -17.35 -13.20 -10.16
C ALA A 78 -16.70 -12.51 -8.93
N SER A 79 -17.22 -12.78 -7.74
CA SER A 79 -16.65 -12.32 -6.45
C SER A 79 -15.20 -12.77 -6.26
N GLN A 80 -14.86 -14.01 -6.65
CA GLN A 80 -13.53 -14.58 -6.49
C GLN A 80 -12.52 -13.98 -7.48
N VAL A 81 -12.96 -13.69 -8.70
CA VAL A 81 -12.17 -12.99 -9.72
C VAL A 81 -11.88 -11.56 -9.26
N MET A 82 -12.91 -10.84 -8.80
CA MET A 82 -12.74 -9.49 -8.26
C MET A 82 -11.78 -9.48 -7.07
N ALA A 83 -11.88 -10.46 -6.17
CA ALA A 83 -10.98 -10.62 -5.05
C ALA A 83 -9.53 -10.86 -5.50
N ALA A 84 -9.29 -11.70 -6.50
CA ALA A 84 -7.95 -11.99 -7.02
C ALA A 84 -7.32 -10.77 -7.71
N VAL A 85 -8.07 -10.09 -8.59
CA VAL A 85 -7.63 -8.85 -9.25
C VAL A 85 -7.36 -7.74 -8.23
N PHE A 86 -8.27 -7.54 -7.28
CA PHE A 86 -8.08 -6.58 -6.20
C PHE A 86 -6.84 -6.93 -5.38
N SER A 87 -6.64 -8.20 -5.03
CA SER A 87 -5.47 -8.63 -4.25
C SER A 87 -4.17 -8.31 -4.97
N PHE A 88 -4.13 -8.47 -6.29
CA PHE A 88 -2.99 -8.17 -7.13
C PHE A 88 -2.70 -6.66 -7.23
N LEU A 89 -3.74 -5.85 -7.44
CA LEU A 89 -3.61 -4.40 -7.52
C LEU A 89 -3.23 -3.80 -6.16
N TYR A 90 -3.88 -4.25 -5.10
CA TYR A 90 -3.76 -3.63 -3.79
C TYR A 90 -2.42 -3.95 -3.13
N ALA A 91 -1.98 -5.21 -3.12
CA ALA A 91 -0.75 -5.58 -2.43
C ALA A 91 0.48 -5.48 -3.36
N PRO A 92 0.66 -6.35 -4.36
CA PRO A 92 1.82 -6.32 -5.27
C PRO A 92 2.07 -4.98 -5.97
N VAL A 93 1.06 -4.38 -6.61
CA VAL A 93 1.24 -3.16 -7.40
C VAL A 93 1.48 -1.95 -6.49
N LEU A 94 0.70 -1.75 -5.41
CA LEU A 94 0.97 -0.62 -4.50
C LEU A 94 2.33 -0.74 -3.80
N LEU A 95 2.74 -1.95 -3.37
CA LEU A 95 4.07 -2.15 -2.78
C LEU A 95 5.21 -1.80 -3.76
N SER A 96 4.99 -1.98 -5.07
CA SER A 96 6.00 -1.65 -6.08
C SER A 96 6.35 -0.16 -6.11
N PHE A 97 5.45 0.73 -5.66
CA PHE A 97 5.74 2.17 -5.57
C PHE A 97 6.84 2.48 -4.56
N VAL A 98 7.08 1.63 -3.56
CA VAL A 98 8.25 1.77 -2.67
C VAL A 98 9.54 1.64 -3.47
N TYR A 99 9.58 0.70 -4.42
CA TYR A 99 10.73 0.52 -5.31
C TYR A 99 10.86 1.68 -6.31
N LEU A 100 9.76 2.06 -6.97
CA LEU A 100 9.76 3.17 -7.92
C LEU A 100 10.18 4.49 -7.26
N THR A 101 9.67 4.77 -6.06
CA THR A 101 10.03 5.97 -5.28
C THR A 101 11.51 5.96 -4.91
N ARG A 102 12.07 4.79 -4.59
CA ARG A 102 13.50 4.65 -4.23
C ARG A 102 14.43 4.98 -5.39
N GLU A 103 14.04 4.65 -6.62
CA GLU A 103 14.84 4.88 -7.82
C GLU A 103 14.77 6.34 -8.32
N CYS A 104 13.83 7.15 -7.82
CA CYS A 104 13.80 8.59 -8.06
C CYS A 104 15.04 9.28 -7.48
N GLU A 105 15.34 10.48 -8.00
CA GLU A 105 16.38 11.33 -7.42
C GLU A 105 16.06 11.61 -5.95
N THR A 106 17.01 11.32 -5.06
CA THR A 106 16.84 11.39 -3.60
C THR A 106 15.69 10.54 -3.03
N GLY A 107 15.27 9.52 -3.78
CA GLY A 107 14.19 8.60 -3.44
C GLY A 107 14.32 7.90 -2.09
N ILE A 108 15.55 7.71 -1.59
CA ILE A 108 15.78 7.14 -0.26
C ILE A 108 15.16 7.99 0.85
N TYR A 109 15.23 9.32 0.74
CA TYR A 109 14.67 10.22 1.74
C TYR A 109 13.14 10.19 1.70
N LEU A 110 12.57 10.09 0.49
CA LEU A 110 11.12 10.00 0.27
C LEU A 110 10.54 8.69 0.79
N VAL A 111 11.21 7.55 0.57
CA VAL A 111 10.76 6.26 1.10
C VAL A 111 10.72 6.28 2.62
N TRP A 112 11.77 6.76 3.27
CA TRP A 112 11.79 6.89 4.73
C TRP A 112 10.76 7.88 5.24
N LEU A 113 10.55 8.98 4.53
CA LEU A 113 9.51 9.95 4.86
C LEU A 113 8.12 9.30 4.88
N ILE A 114 7.76 8.54 3.83
CA ILE A 114 6.47 7.86 3.73
C ILE A 114 6.28 6.88 4.90
N LEU A 115 7.31 6.07 5.22
CA LEU A 115 7.23 5.09 6.31
C LEU A 115 7.12 5.74 7.68
N ILE A 116 7.98 6.72 7.97
CA ILE A 116 8.01 7.43 9.26
C ILE A 116 6.72 8.23 9.45
N SER A 117 6.22 8.88 8.39
CA SER A 117 4.96 9.62 8.43
C SER A 117 3.77 8.71 8.73
N SER A 118 3.66 7.57 8.04
CA SER A 118 2.58 6.59 8.26
C SER A 118 2.63 6.00 9.67
N TRP A 119 3.80 5.51 10.13
CA TRP A 119 3.94 4.95 11.47
C TRP A 119 3.74 5.99 12.58
N GLY A 120 4.23 7.21 12.35
CA GLY A 120 4.05 8.34 13.26
C GLY A 120 2.59 8.74 13.38
N CYS A 121 1.88 8.83 12.26
CA CYS A 121 0.44 9.08 12.22
C CYS A 121 -0.33 8.05 13.04
N ASP A 122 -0.12 6.76 12.77
CA ASP A 122 -0.86 5.67 13.45
C ASP A 122 -0.57 5.66 14.96
N THR A 123 0.69 5.84 15.36
CA THR A 123 1.09 5.88 16.77
C THR A 123 0.47 7.06 17.49
N CYS A 124 0.57 8.26 16.91
CA CYS A 124 -0.01 9.47 17.51
C CYS A 124 -1.54 9.41 17.53
N ALA A 125 -2.17 8.90 16.48
CA ALA A 125 -3.62 8.74 16.42
C ALA A 125 -4.11 7.75 17.49
N TYR A 126 -3.40 6.64 17.68
CA TYR A 126 -3.71 5.66 18.72
C TYR A 126 -3.55 6.25 20.13
N VAL A 127 -2.41 6.90 20.42
CA VAL A 127 -2.14 7.45 21.75
C VAL A 127 -3.12 8.57 22.09
N VAL A 128 -3.33 9.53 21.18
CA VAL A 128 -4.27 10.63 21.40
C VAL A 128 -5.70 10.12 21.48
N GLY A 129 -6.08 9.21 20.58
CA GLY A 129 -7.41 8.61 20.57
C GLY A 129 -7.71 7.84 21.85
N LYS A 130 -6.72 7.15 22.43
CA LYS A 130 -6.88 6.42 23.70
C LYS A 130 -6.92 7.32 24.93
N LEU A 131 -6.15 8.40 24.95
CA LEU A 131 -6.05 9.29 26.12
C LEU A 131 -7.20 10.30 26.20
N ILE A 132 -7.60 10.87 25.05
CA ILE A 132 -8.56 11.99 25.01
C ILE A 132 -9.69 11.80 24.00
N GLY A 133 -9.76 10.66 23.30
CA GLY A 133 -10.80 10.38 22.32
C GLY A 133 -12.19 10.30 22.96
N LYS A 134 -13.10 11.14 22.47
CA LYS A 134 -14.49 11.19 22.95
C LYS A 134 -15.49 11.10 21.80
N LYS A 135 -15.18 11.75 20.67
CA LYS A 135 -16.09 11.83 19.52
C LYS A 135 -15.68 10.84 18.44
N HIS A 136 -16.47 9.81 18.22
CA HIS A 136 -16.24 8.83 17.15
C HIS A 136 -16.72 9.38 15.81
N ILE A 137 -15.88 9.28 14.76
CA ILE A 137 -16.20 9.82 13.42
C ILE A 137 -17.07 8.84 12.64
N PHE A 138 -16.74 7.56 12.69
CA PHE A 138 -17.44 6.49 11.96
C PHE A 138 -17.82 5.36 12.93
N PRO A 139 -18.81 5.57 13.80
CA PRO A 139 -19.15 4.61 14.85
C PRO A 139 -19.57 3.24 14.29
N GLU A 140 -20.17 3.19 13.10
CA GLU A 140 -20.59 1.93 12.46
C GLU A 140 -19.45 1.23 11.72
N LEU A 141 -18.53 1.97 11.11
CA LEU A 141 -17.42 1.41 10.31
C LEU A 141 -16.19 1.07 11.16
N SER A 142 -15.88 1.91 12.14
CA SER A 142 -14.69 1.80 12.99
C SER A 142 -14.97 2.41 14.38
N PRO A 143 -15.54 1.64 15.31
CA PRO A 143 -16.01 2.14 16.61
C PRO A 143 -14.89 2.69 17.50
N HIS A 144 -13.63 2.40 17.23
CA HIS A 144 -12.49 2.89 18.00
C HIS A 144 -11.77 4.11 17.37
N LYS A 145 -12.22 4.62 16.21
CA LYS A 145 -11.60 5.79 15.57
C LYS A 145 -12.27 7.07 16.04
N SER A 146 -11.55 7.88 16.82
CA SER A 146 -12.00 9.16 17.37
C SER A 146 -11.49 10.35 16.55
N LEU A 147 -12.24 11.45 16.54
CA LEU A 147 -11.88 12.70 15.88
C LEU A 147 -10.62 13.30 16.49
N GLU A 148 -10.52 13.24 17.82
CA GLU A 148 -9.33 13.71 18.53
C GLU A 148 -8.10 12.88 18.16
N GLY A 149 -8.27 11.56 17.99
CA GLY A 149 -7.24 10.66 17.46
C GLY A 149 -6.79 11.07 16.06
N CYS A 150 -7.71 11.32 15.12
CA CYS A 150 -7.33 11.77 13.77
C CYS A 150 -6.56 13.09 13.78
N ILE A 151 -6.99 14.08 14.57
CA ILE A 151 -6.28 15.35 14.72
C ILE A 151 -4.89 15.12 15.31
N GLY A 152 -4.77 14.25 16.32
CA GLY A 152 -3.50 13.83 16.90
C GLY A 152 -2.58 13.13 15.90
N GLY A 153 -3.13 12.29 15.02
CA GLY A 153 -2.40 11.64 13.92
C GLY A 153 -1.84 12.66 12.92
N VAL A 154 -2.66 13.61 12.47
CA VAL A 154 -2.25 14.69 11.54
C VAL A 154 -1.16 15.56 12.14
N ALA A 155 -1.36 16.03 13.38
CA ALA A 155 -0.37 16.84 14.09
C ALA A 155 0.93 16.05 14.35
N GLY A 156 0.81 14.78 14.72
CA GLY A 156 1.94 13.88 14.94
C GLY A 156 2.74 13.61 13.66
N ALA A 157 2.06 13.34 12.54
CA ALA A 157 2.69 13.14 11.25
C ALA A 157 3.43 14.40 10.77
N ALA A 158 2.82 15.58 10.94
CA ALA A 158 3.44 16.86 10.61
C ALA A 158 4.70 17.11 11.44
N LEU A 159 4.62 16.89 12.76
CA LEU A 159 5.73 17.05 13.69
C LEU A 159 6.87 16.09 13.38
N ILE A 160 6.58 14.78 13.30
CA ILE A 160 7.60 13.75 13.06
C ILE A 160 8.22 13.91 11.68
N GLY A 161 7.41 14.23 10.65
CA GLY A 161 7.89 14.54 9.31
C GLY A 161 8.81 15.76 9.27
N GLY A 162 8.45 16.83 9.98
CA GLY A 162 9.29 18.03 10.12
C GLY A 162 10.59 17.76 10.86
N LEU A 163 10.55 16.99 11.96
CA LEU A 163 11.75 16.57 12.68
C LEU A 163 12.67 15.71 11.79
N TYR A 164 12.10 14.76 11.05
CA TYR A 164 12.86 13.97 10.09
C TYR A 164 13.52 14.84 9.02
N ALA A 165 12.79 15.82 8.46
CA ALA A 165 13.33 16.75 7.49
C ALA A 165 14.50 17.58 8.08
N HIS A 166 14.31 18.15 9.27
CA HIS A 166 15.33 18.96 9.92
C HIS A 166 16.62 18.18 10.23
N PHE A 167 16.52 16.93 10.72
CA PHE A 167 17.71 16.16 11.09
C PHE A 167 18.38 15.42 9.93
N PHE A 168 17.61 14.95 8.94
CA PHE A 168 18.12 14.05 7.89
C PHE A 168 18.09 14.66 6.50
N VAL A 169 17.12 15.51 6.18
CA VAL A 169 16.96 16.09 4.84
C VAL A 169 17.73 17.40 4.72
N GLU A 170 17.73 18.27 5.74
CA GLU A 170 18.50 19.53 5.71
C GLU A 170 20.01 19.31 5.58
N ALA A 171 20.51 18.18 6.10
CA ALA A 171 21.91 17.78 5.91
C ALA A 171 22.28 17.57 4.43
N ALA A 172 21.31 17.20 3.59
CA ALA A 172 21.48 17.04 2.14
C ALA A 172 21.00 18.27 1.36
N PHE A 173 19.98 18.97 1.86
CA PHE A 173 19.33 20.13 1.24
C PHE A 173 19.10 21.23 2.27
N PRO A 174 20.06 22.14 2.48
CA PRO A 174 19.98 23.16 3.53
C PRO A 174 19.05 24.31 3.14
N ASP A 175 17.75 24.02 3.01
CA ASP A 175 16.67 24.99 2.79
C ASP A 175 15.50 24.69 3.73
N GLN A 176 15.21 25.63 4.64
CA GLN A 176 14.11 25.50 5.60
C GLN A 176 12.73 25.44 4.94
N ILE A 177 12.58 25.94 3.70
CA ILE A 177 11.32 25.84 2.95
C ILE A 177 10.98 24.37 2.69
N ILE A 178 11.99 23.52 2.47
CA ILE A 178 11.80 22.08 2.25
C ILE A 178 11.26 21.42 3.51
N THR A 179 11.78 21.78 4.69
CA THR A 179 11.31 21.25 5.98
C THR A 179 9.83 21.56 6.24
N TRP A 180 9.40 22.80 5.99
CA TRP A 180 8.00 23.18 6.13
C TRP A 180 7.11 22.50 5.10
N THR A 181 7.60 22.34 3.87
CA THR A 181 6.87 21.64 2.81
C THR A 181 6.67 20.17 3.17
N ILE A 182 7.70 19.51 3.69
CA ILE A 182 7.62 18.10 4.14
C ILE A 182 6.63 17.95 5.30
N ALA A 183 6.69 18.83 6.30
CA ALA A 183 5.74 18.80 7.42
C ALA A 183 4.29 18.95 6.93
N PHE A 184 4.06 19.85 5.96
CA PHE A 184 2.75 20.03 5.35
C PHE A 184 2.29 18.80 4.55
N ILE A 185 3.18 18.20 3.74
CA ILE A 185 2.87 16.98 2.97
C ILE A 185 2.49 15.84 3.92
N CYS A 186 3.23 15.65 5.01
CA CYS A 186 2.91 14.64 6.03
C CYS A 186 1.56 14.90 6.70
N ALA A 187 1.27 16.17 7.04
CA ALA A 187 -0.02 16.54 7.61
C ALA A 187 -1.16 16.22 6.63
N ALA A 188 -1.02 16.63 5.36
CA ALA A 188 -2.02 16.41 4.33
C ALA A 188 -2.23 14.92 4.03
N GLY A 189 -1.14 14.14 3.96
CA GLY A 189 -1.20 12.69 3.78
C GLY A 189 -1.93 11.98 4.93
N ALA A 190 -1.68 12.43 6.17
CA ALA A 190 -2.31 11.87 7.36
C ALA A 190 -3.82 12.13 7.46
N VAL A 191 -4.37 13.15 6.78
CA VAL A 191 -5.83 13.39 6.73
C VAL A 191 -6.57 12.22 6.08
N MET A 192 -5.92 11.53 5.13
CA MET A 192 -6.50 10.41 4.39
C MET A 192 -6.27 9.04 5.06
N SER A 193 -5.52 8.99 6.16
CA SER A 193 -5.16 7.76 6.90
C SER A 193 -6.18 7.41 7.98
#